data_AF-A0A484DJQ6-F1
#
_entry.id   AF-A0A484DJQ6-F1
#
_cell.length_a   1.000
_cell.length_b   1.000
_cell.length_c   1.000
_cell.angle_alpha   90.00
_cell.angle_beta   90.00
_cell.angle_gamma   90.00
#
_symmetry.space_group_name_H-M   'P 1'
#
loop_
_entity.id
_entity.type
_entity.pdbx_description
1 polymer ?
#
loop_
_entity_poly.entity_id
_entity_poly.type
_entity_poly.pdbx_seq_one_letter_code
_entity_poly.pdbx_strand_id
1 'polypeptide(L)'
;MGFLRRVAGVSLRDREPKMAMPKEVVLRTLQDLRAEDFETFQWYLQLNGGLEDFPAIPKSELENVNRVKTVDLMFSTYSVNTINVTRIVLVKMNQNELVKNLSNLSNTISEPPGKSYCY
;
A
#
# COMPACT_ATOMS: atom_id res chain seq x y z
N MET A 1 33.71 42.33 20.35
CA MET A 1 32.25 42.10 20.47
C MET A 1 31.82 41.34 19.22
N GLY A 2 31.37 40.09 19.22
CA GLY A 2 31.04 39.14 20.26
C GLY A 2 30.33 37.98 19.58
N PHE A 3 31.01 36.82 19.56
CA PHE A 3 30.49 35.45 19.53
C PHE A 3 29.61 34.96 18.35
N LEU A 4 30.23 34.05 17.60
CA LEU A 4 29.64 32.86 17.00
C LEU A 4 28.54 32.23 17.88
N ARG A 5 27.37 31.96 17.30
CA ARG A 5 26.53 30.85 17.76
C ARG A 5 26.19 29.95 16.58
N ARG A 6 27.04 28.95 16.41
CA ARG A 6 26.73 27.71 15.71
C ARG A 6 25.54 27.09 16.45
N VAL A 7 24.38 26.97 15.81
CA VAL A 7 23.33 26.07 16.26
C VAL A 7 23.35 24.87 15.33
N ALA A 8 23.41 23.69 15.96
CA ALA A 8 23.55 22.40 15.34
C ALA A 8 22.43 22.11 14.31
N GLY A 9 22.75 21.21 13.39
CA GLY A 9 21.93 20.90 12.24
C GLY A 9 20.48 20.53 12.57
N VAL A 10 19.59 21.01 11.72
CA VAL A 10 18.34 20.35 11.40
C VAL A 10 18.31 20.26 9.89
N SER A 11 18.65 19.08 9.38
CA SER A 11 18.37 18.69 8.01
C SER A 11 16.86 18.83 7.79
N LEU A 12 16.45 19.83 7.01
CA LEU A 12 15.06 19.98 6.56
C LEU A 12 14.78 18.98 5.43
N ARG A 13 14.95 17.68 5.71
CA ARG A 13 14.51 16.56 4.86
C ARG A 13 13.52 15.63 5.56
N ASP A 14 12.99 16.02 6.72
CA ASP A 14 12.15 15.15 7.54
C ASP A 14 10.84 15.84 7.91
N ARG A 15 10.02 16.18 6.91
CA ARG A 15 8.58 16.32 7.10
C ARG A 15 7.82 16.10 5.80
N GLU A 16 8.03 14.94 5.19
CA GLU A 16 6.98 14.43 4.30
C GLU A 16 5.71 14.24 5.14
N PRO A 17 4.53 14.65 4.66
CA PRO A 17 3.28 14.16 5.22
C PRO A 17 3.40 12.63 5.24
N LYS A 18 3.14 11.99 6.37
CA LYS A 18 2.97 10.53 6.42
C LYS A 18 1.65 10.15 5.74
N MET A 19 1.48 10.56 4.47
CA MET A 19 0.55 9.94 3.56
C MET A 19 1.15 8.58 3.27
N ALA A 20 0.71 7.55 4.02
CA ALA A 20 1.12 6.19 3.71
C ALA A 20 0.82 5.97 2.23
N MET A 21 1.86 5.67 1.45
CA MET A 21 1.68 5.50 0.02
C MET A 21 0.74 4.32 -0.21
N PRO A 22 -0.15 4.34 -1.23
CA PRO A 22 -1.00 3.19 -1.55
C PRO A 22 -0.23 1.86 -1.64
N LYS A 23 1.03 1.94 -2.10
CA LYS A 23 1.97 0.83 -2.11
C LYS A 23 2.28 0.29 -0.72
N GLU A 24 2.57 1.15 0.26
CA GLU A 24 2.92 0.73 1.62
C GLU A 24 1.72 0.07 2.32
N VAL A 25 0.52 0.62 2.13
CA VAL A 25 -0.72 0.06 2.66
C VAL A 25 -0.94 -1.37 2.16
N VAL A 26 -0.86 -1.54 0.83
CA VAL A 26 -1.03 -2.86 0.20
C VAL A 26 0.10 -3.79 0.64
N LEU A 27 1.35 -3.32 0.67
CA LEU A 27 2.49 -4.14 1.08
C LEU A 27 2.32 -4.69 2.50
N ARG A 28 1.89 -3.88 3.46
CA ARG A 28 1.64 -4.32 4.83
C ARG A 28 0.54 -5.38 4.87
N THR A 29 -0.55 -5.18 4.14
CA THR A 29 -1.61 -6.20 4.04
C THR A 29 -1.10 -7.49 3.40
N LEU A 30 -0.26 -7.40 2.36
CA LEU A 30 0.35 -8.57 1.75
C LEU A 30 1.38 -9.22 2.66
N GLN A 31 2.02 -8.51 3.59
CA GLN A 31 2.93 -9.08 4.60
C GLN A 31 2.19 -9.95 5.61
N ASP A 32 0.94 -9.61 5.94
CA ASP A 32 0.11 -10.39 6.86
C ASP A 32 -0.41 -11.70 6.22
N LEU A 33 -0.32 -11.86 4.90
CA LEU A 33 -0.64 -13.11 4.21
C LEU A 33 0.43 -14.17 4.46
N ARG A 34 0.03 -15.44 4.56
CA ARG A 34 0.98 -16.58 4.54
C ARG A 34 1.57 -16.77 3.14
N ALA A 35 2.60 -17.61 3.00
CA ALA A 35 3.20 -17.90 1.69
C ALA A 35 2.18 -18.50 0.72
N GLU A 36 1.43 -19.51 1.15
CA GLU A 36 0.37 -20.17 0.37
C GLU A 36 -0.75 -19.21 -0.05
N ASP A 37 -1.17 -18.33 0.88
CA ASP A 37 -2.16 -17.30 0.57
C ASP A 37 -1.61 -16.29 -0.45
N PHE A 38 -0.33 -15.92 -0.34
CA PHE A 38 0.29 -15.00 -1.28
C PHE A 38 0.41 -15.59 -2.69
N GLU A 39 0.72 -16.87 -2.83
CA GLU A 39 0.69 -17.56 -4.13
C GLU A 39 -0.73 -17.55 -4.73
N THR A 40 -1.74 -17.80 -3.88
CA THR A 40 -3.15 -17.72 -4.28
C THR A 40 -3.54 -16.30 -4.70
N PHE A 41 -3.05 -15.29 -3.99
CA PHE A 41 -3.25 -13.88 -4.34
C PHE A 41 -2.69 -13.56 -5.74
N GLN A 42 -1.45 -13.98 -6.02
CA GLN A 42 -0.85 -13.82 -7.36
C GLN A 42 -1.64 -14.60 -8.41
N TRP A 43 -2.17 -15.77 -8.07
CA TRP A 43 -3.00 -16.54 -8.97
C TRP A 43 -4.30 -15.81 -9.35
N TYR A 44 -4.93 -15.09 -8.42
CA TYR A 44 -6.11 -14.27 -8.74
C TYR A 44 -5.79 -13.04 -9.59
N LEU A 45 -4.57 -12.47 -9.47
CA LEU A 45 -4.15 -11.33 -10.29
C LEU A 45 -4.02 -11.66 -11.79
N GLN A 46 -3.79 -12.92 -12.12
CA GLN A 46 -3.66 -13.38 -13.51
C GLN A 46 -5.00 -13.77 -14.16
N LEU A 47 -6.08 -13.84 -13.38
CA LEU A 47 -7.39 -14.26 -13.88
C LEU A 47 -8.07 -13.13 -14.67
N ASN A 48 -8.18 -13.31 -15.98
CA ASN A 48 -8.90 -12.38 -16.84
C ASN A 48 -10.41 -12.40 -16.52
N GLY A 49 -11.00 -11.23 -16.29
CA GLY A 49 -12.37 -11.09 -15.77
C GLY A 49 -12.52 -11.42 -14.28
N GLY A 50 -11.43 -11.78 -13.60
CA GLY A 50 -11.40 -12.03 -12.16
C GLY A 50 -11.35 -10.75 -11.33
N LEU A 51 -10.99 -9.62 -11.92
CA LEU A 51 -10.77 -8.35 -11.25
C LEU A 51 -11.80 -7.30 -11.71
N GLU A 52 -13.04 -7.73 -11.98
CA GLU A 52 -14.10 -6.87 -12.52
C GLU A 52 -13.64 -6.19 -13.83
N ASP A 53 -13.51 -4.86 -13.82
CA ASP A 53 -13.13 -4.04 -14.97
C ASP A 53 -11.61 -3.83 -15.10
N PHE A 54 -10.80 -4.44 -14.22
CA PHE A 54 -9.35 -4.26 -14.23
C PHE A 54 -8.65 -5.34 -15.09
N PRO A 55 -7.62 -4.95 -15.86
CA PRO A 55 -6.87 -5.89 -16.69
C PRO A 55 -6.11 -6.90 -15.83
N ALA A 56 -6.02 -8.15 -16.26
CA ALA A 56 -5.19 -9.13 -15.56
C ALA A 56 -3.70 -8.88 -15.76
N ILE A 57 -2.89 -9.23 -14.77
CA ILE A 57 -1.43 -9.17 -14.86
C ILE A 57 -0.91 -10.48 -15.47
N PRO A 58 -0.03 -10.44 -16.48
CA PRO A 58 0.53 -11.64 -17.08
C PRO A 58 1.26 -12.52 -16.06
N LYS A 59 1.06 -13.85 -16.15
CA LYS A 59 1.74 -14.81 -15.27
C LYS A 59 3.26 -14.67 -15.30
N SER A 60 3.83 -14.38 -16.47
CA SER A 60 5.28 -14.17 -16.66
C SER A 60 5.84 -13.03 -15.79
N GLU A 61 5.01 -12.06 -15.43
CA GLU A 61 5.41 -10.93 -14.57
C GLU A 61 5.19 -11.21 -13.08
N LEU A 62 4.50 -12.30 -12.74
CA LEU A 62 4.22 -12.71 -11.36
C LEU A 62 5.03 -13.94 -10.92
N GLU A 63 5.65 -14.65 -11.86
CA GLU A 63 6.49 -15.81 -11.61
C GLU A 63 7.75 -15.44 -10.81
N ASN A 64 7.94 -16.07 -9.64
CA ASN A 64 9.07 -15.84 -8.72
C ASN A 64 9.23 -14.39 -8.24
N VAL A 65 8.13 -13.65 -8.14
CA VAL A 65 8.16 -12.23 -7.75
C VAL A 65 7.89 -12.06 -6.25
N ASN A 66 8.76 -11.26 -5.60
CA ASN A 66 8.62 -10.91 -4.19
C ASN A 66 7.43 -9.96 -3.94
N ARG A 67 6.89 -9.98 -2.72
CA ARG A 67 5.77 -9.13 -2.28
C ARG A 67 5.91 -7.66 -2.68
N VAL A 68 7.09 -7.06 -2.48
CA VAL A 68 7.37 -5.66 -2.85
C VAL A 68 7.21 -5.43 -4.35
N LYS A 69 7.82 -6.30 -5.16
CA LYS A 69 7.73 -6.20 -6.63
C LYS A 69 6.30 -6.43 -7.12
N THR A 70 5.55 -7.32 -6.50
CA THR A 70 4.12 -7.53 -6.83
C THR A 70 3.32 -6.26 -6.56
N VAL A 71 3.56 -5.57 -5.44
CA VAL A 71 2.91 -4.28 -5.16
C VAL A 71 3.29 -3.21 -6.18
N ASP A 72 4.57 -3.13 -6.54
CA ASP A 72 5.03 -2.19 -7.56
C ASP A 72 4.37 -2.45 -8.91
N LEU A 73 4.22 -3.73 -9.28
CA LEU A 73 3.56 -4.12 -10.51
C LEU A 73 2.07 -3.77 -10.48
N MET A 74 1.38 -4.12 -9.40
CA MET A 74 -0.02 -3.73 -9.22
C MET A 74 -0.21 -2.21 -9.27
N PHE A 75 0.72 -1.45 -8.69
CA PHE A 75 0.67 0.00 -8.75
C PHE A 75 0.97 0.53 -10.15
N SER A 76 1.88 -0.09 -10.90
CA SER A 76 2.13 0.27 -12.29
C SER A 76 0.90 0.02 -13.16
N THR A 77 0.19 -1.09 -12.94
CA THR A 77 -0.96 -1.50 -13.75
C THR A 77 -2.24 -0.75 -13.37
N TYR A 78 -2.52 -0.61 -12.08
CA TYR A 78 -3.79 -0.09 -11.56
C TYR A 78 -3.68 1.31 -10.96
N SER A 79 -2.47 1.80 -10.69
CA SER A 79 -2.20 3.14 -10.14
C SER A 79 -3.04 3.44 -8.89
N VAL A 80 -4.00 4.36 -8.98
CA VAL A 80 -4.86 4.77 -7.87
C VAL A 80 -5.83 3.67 -7.45
N ASN A 81 -6.13 2.70 -8.33
CA ASN A 81 -7.06 1.62 -8.07
C ASN A 81 -6.40 0.40 -7.40
N THR A 82 -5.10 0.45 -7.10
CA THR A 82 -4.33 -0.65 -6.48
C THR A 82 -4.99 -1.17 -5.19
N ILE A 83 -5.44 -0.25 -4.33
CA ILE A 83 -6.12 -0.62 -3.07
C ILE A 83 -7.45 -1.34 -3.36
N ASN A 84 -8.21 -0.86 -4.36
CA ASN A 84 -9.48 -1.48 -4.72
C ASN A 84 -9.29 -2.89 -5.30
N VAL A 85 -8.31 -3.07 -6.20
CA VAL A 85 -7.97 -4.40 -6.74
C VAL A 85 -7.52 -5.35 -5.64
N THR A 86 -6.66 -4.87 -4.73
CA THR A 86 -6.22 -5.67 -3.57
C THR A 86 -7.41 -6.13 -2.74
N ARG A 87 -8.37 -5.23 -2.47
CA ARG A 87 -9.60 -5.56 -1.74
C ARG A 87 -10.41 -6.64 -2.46
N ILE A 88 -10.63 -6.51 -3.77
CA ILE A 88 -11.38 -7.49 -4.58
C ILE A 88 -10.74 -8.87 -4.46
N VAL A 89 -9.42 -8.96 -4.60
CA VAL A 89 -8.69 -10.24 -4.50
C VAL A 89 -8.79 -10.83 -3.10
N LEU A 90 -8.61 -10.03 -2.05
CA LEU A 90 -8.71 -10.51 -0.67
C LEU A 90 -10.13 -11.04 -0.35
N VAL A 91 -11.18 -10.38 -0.85
CA VAL A 91 -12.56 -10.88 -0.72
C VAL A 91 -12.73 -12.23 -1.42
N LYS A 92 -12.18 -12.38 -2.63
CA LYS A 92 -12.22 -13.65 -3.37
C LYS A 92 -11.51 -14.79 -2.66
N MET A 93 -10.44 -14.49 -1.93
CA MET A 93 -9.71 -15.44 -1.09
C MET A 93 -10.37 -15.66 0.28
N ASN A 94 -11.53 -15.03 0.55
CA ASN A 94 -12.22 -15.08 1.83
C ASN A 94 -11.39 -14.52 3.02
N GLN A 95 -10.44 -13.62 2.75
CA GLN A 95 -9.57 -12.95 3.73
C GLN A 95 -10.24 -11.67 4.30
N ASN A 96 -11.45 -11.82 4.84
CA ASN A 96 -12.31 -10.69 5.24
C ASN A 96 -11.70 -9.83 6.37
N GLU A 97 -10.91 -10.42 7.26
CA GLU A 97 -10.23 -9.68 8.33
C GLU A 97 -9.14 -8.75 7.77
N LEU A 98 -8.39 -9.21 6.77
CA LEU A 98 -7.38 -8.38 6.09
C LEU A 98 -8.03 -7.24 5.30
N VAL A 99 -9.23 -7.44 4.75
CA VAL A 99 -10.01 -6.39 4.08
C VAL A 99 -10.38 -5.27 5.05
N LYS A 100 -10.79 -5.61 6.28
CA LYS A 100 -11.06 -4.61 7.33
C LYS A 100 -9.79 -3.84 7.69
N ASN A 101 -8.67 -4.56 7.88
CA ASN A 101 -7.38 -3.93 8.19
C ASN A 101 -6.91 -3.00 7.08
N LEU A 102 -7.06 -3.40 5.82
CA LEU A 102 -6.76 -2.57 4.65
C LEU A 102 -7.59 -1.29 4.65
N SER A 103 -8.88 -1.38 4.95
CA SER A 103 -9.80 -0.24 4.99
C SER A 103 -9.47 0.73 6.14
N ASN A 104 -9.11 0.19 7.30
CA ASN A 104 -8.65 0.99 8.43
C ASN A 104 -7.36 1.74 8.08
N LEU A 105 -6.41 1.06 7.42
CA LEU A 105 -5.14 1.65 7.01
C LEU A 105 -5.29 2.69 5.89
N SER A 106 -6.32 2.59 5.03
CA SER A 106 -6.63 3.65 4.07
C SER A 106 -7.31 4.86 4.72
N ASN A 107 -8.16 4.65 5.73
CA ASN A 107 -8.89 5.73 6.40
C ASN A 107 -7.97 6.60 7.28
N THR A 108 -6.94 6.03 7.89
CA THR A 108 -5.94 6.78 8.67
C THR A 108 -5.12 7.77 7.84
N ILE A 109 -5.16 7.67 6.51
CA ILE A 109 -4.54 8.62 5.57
C ILE A 109 -5.40 9.90 5.41
N SER A 110 -6.69 9.82 5.72
CA SER A 110 -7.65 10.93 5.55
C SER A 110 -7.76 11.86 6.75
N GLU A 111 -7.15 11.52 7.89
CA GLU A 111 -7.24 12.32 9.12
C GLU A 111 -5.87 12.96 9.44
N PRO A 112 -5.67 14.27 9.19
CA PRO A 112 -4.52 14.96 9.75
C PRO A 112 -4.64 14.97 11.29
N PRO A 113 -3.55 14.69 12.04
CA PRO A 113 -3.56 14.81 13.49
C PRO A 113 -4.02 16.23 13.86
N GLY A 114 -5.06 16.28 14.69
CA GLY A 114 -5.88 17.45 14.97
C GLY A 114 -5.10 18.76 15.02
N LYS A 115 -5.44 19.67 14.09
CA LYS A 115 -5.18 21.09 14.30
C LYS A 115 -6.27 21.61 15.24
N SER A 116 -6.02 21.48 16.54
CA SER A 116 -6.67 22.35 17.52
C SER A 116 -6.07 23.75 17.32
N TYR A 117 -6.71 24.56 16.50
CA TYR A 117 -6.40 25.99 16.46
C TYR A 117 -6.99 26.59 17.74
N CYS A 118 -6.15 26.81 18.75
CA CYS A 118 -6.48 27.67 19.87
C CYS A 118 -6.39 29.12 19.37
N TYR A 119 -7.51 29.85 19.46
CA TYR A 119 -7.58 31.30 19.32
C TYR A 119 -7.07 31.99 20.58
#